data_AF-A0A453FAP8-F1
#
_entry.id   AF-A0A453FAP8-F1
#
_cell.length_a   1.000
_cell.length_b   1.000
_cell.length_c   1.000
_cell.angle_alpha   90.00
_cell.angle_beta   90.00
_cell.angle_gamma   90.00
#
_symmetry.space_group_name_H-M   'P 1'
#
loop_
_entity.id
_entity.type
_entity.pdbx_description
1 polymer ?
#
loop_
_entity_poly.entity_id
_entity_poly.type
_entity_poly.pdbx_seq_one_letter_code
_entity_poly.pdbx_strand_id
1 'polypeptide(L)'
;MTTGQIVSRMSGDTVLVQDAIGEKVGKFLQLVATFIGGFVVAFVKGWLLSLVMLACIPPVVIAGGAVAKVLSTISSKGQESYSDAANVVEQTIGSIKTVASFNGEKQAIGDYNKLINKAYKTTVKEGLANGFGMGSVFFIFFSSYGLAIWYGGKLILTKGYTGGEVISILFAIMTGAM
;
A
#
# COMPACT_ATOMS: atom_id res chain seq x y z
N MET A 1 -1.58 -7.30 35.06
CA MET A 1 -2.43 -6.30 34.40
C MET A 1 -2.91 -5.33 35.46
N THR A 2 -2.43 -4.09 35.45
CA THR A 2 -2.90 -3.04 36.37
C THR A 2 -4.19 -2.43 35.83
N THR A 3 -5.04 -1.90 36.70
CA THR A 3 -6.30 -1.22 36.34
C THR A 3 -6.10 -0.13 35.28
N GLY A 4 -4.98 0.58 35.30
CA GLY A 4 -4.61 1.57 34.28
C GLY A 4 -4.34 0.99 32.90
N GLN A 5 -3.75 -0.22 32.80
CA GLN A 5 -3.57 -0.90 31.51
C GLN A 5 -4.89 -1.36 30.90
N ILE A 6 -5.86 -1.77 31.73
CA ILE A 6 -7.19 -2.19 31.28
C ILE A 6 -7.97 -0.97 30.77
N VAL A 7 -7.96 0.14 31.52
CA VAL A 7 -8.61 1.40 31.09
C VAL A 7 -7.97 1.95 29.81
N SER A 8 -6.64 1.90 29.70
CA SER A 8 -5.93 2.34 28.50
C SER A 8 -6.24 1.47 27.27
N ARG A 9 -6.27 0.14 27.43
CA ARG A 9 -6.70 -0.78 26.34
C ARG A 9 -8.15 -0.58 25.97
N MET A 10 -9.05 -0.49 26.94
CA MET A 10 -10.47 -0.28 26.70
C MET A 10 -10.74 1.03 25.95
N SER A 11 -10.04 2.11 26.33
CA SER A 11 -10.10 3.38 25.62
C SER A 11 -9.54 3.29 24.20
N GLY A 12 -8.37 2.65 24.02
CA GLY A 12 -7.75 2.46 22.71
C GLY A 12 -8.59 1.61 21.76
N ASP A 13 -9.15 0.50 22.24
CA ASP A 13 -10.02 -0.37 21.46
C ASP A 13 -11.32 0.36 21.06
N THR A 14 -11.86 1.19 21.96
CA THR A 14 -13.07 1.99 21.66
C THR A 14 -12.80 3.03 20.57
N VAL A 15 -11.63 3.70 20.60
CA VAL A 15 -11.23 4.65 19.56
C VAL A 15 -11.03 3.95 18.22
N LEU A 16 -10.39 2.78 18.20
CA LEU A 16 -10.23 1.98 16.98
C LEU A 16 -11.57 1.55 16.38
N VAL A 17 -12.53 1.16 17.22
CA VAL A 17 -13.89 0.81 16.78
C VAL A 17 -14.63 2.04 16.25
N GLN A 18 -14.47 3.20 16.92
CA GLN A 18 -15.05 4.46 16.46
C GLN A 18 -14.50 4.88 15.09
N ASP A 19 -13.18 4.79 14.88
CA ASP A 19 -12.53 5.09 13.61
C ASP A 19 -12.97 4.12 12.49
N ALA A 20 -13.11 2.84 12.84
CA ALA A 20 -13.58 1.82 11.92
C ALA A 20 -15.02 2.08 11.47
N ILE A 21 -15.94 2.36 12.40
CA ILE A 21 -17.36 2.54 12.10
C ILE A 21 -17.66 3.92 11.50
N GLY A 22 -16.94 4.96 11.93
CA GLY A 22 -17.16 6.34 11.47
C GLY A 22 -16.59 6.60 10.09
N GLU A 23 -15.27 6.75 10.00
CA GLU A 23 -14.63 7.27 8.78
C GLU A 23 -14.42 6.19 7.72
N LYS A 24 -14.03 4.97 8.14
CA LYS A 24 -13.66 3.90 7.19
C LYS A 24 -14.86 3.31 6.48
N VAL A 25 -15.96 3.05 7.20
CA VAL A 25 -17.20 2.56 6.58
C VAL A 25 -17.79 3.59 5.62
N GLY A 26 -17.79 4.88 6.00
CA GLY A 26 -18.26 5.96 5.11
C GLY A 26 -17.44 6.05 3.82
N LYS A 27 -16.11 6.03 3.92
CA LYS A 27 -15.22 5.99 2.75
C LYS A 27 -15.41 4.74 1.91
N PHE A 28 -15.56 3.58 2.53
CA PHE A 28 -15.80 2.33 1.81
C PHE A 28 -17.10 2.40 0.99
N LEU A 29 -18.19 2.88 1.60
CA LEU A 29 -19.47 3.03 0.92
C LEU A 29 -19.38 4.04 -0.23
N GLN A 30 -18.67 5.15 -0.02
CA GLN A 30 -18.41 6.15 -1.07
C GLN A 30 -17.63 5.56 -2.24
N LEU A 31 -16.55 4.81 -1.98
CA LEU A 31 -15.73 4.18 -3.00
C LEU A 31 -16.54 3.14 -3.79
N VAL A 32 -17.31 2.30 -3.12
CA VAL A 32 -18.18 1.30 -3.77
C VAL A 32 -19.26 1.99 -4.63
N ALA A 33 -19.90 3.03 -4.11
CA ALA A 33 -20.91 3.77 -4.85
C ALA A 33 -20.32 4.48 -6.09
N THR A 34 -19.12 5.06 -5.94
CA THR A 34 -18.41 5.76 -7.02
C THR A 34 -17.92 4.79 -8.09
N PHE A 35 -17.43 3.62 -7.68
CA PHE A 35 -17.05 2.54 -8.60
C PHE A 35 -18.24 2.09 -9.45
N ILE A 36 -19.36 1.73 -8.81
CA ILE A 36 -20.57 1.27 -9.52
C ILE A 36 -21.12 2.40 -10.40
N GLY A 37 -21.21 3.62 -9.89
CA GLY A 37 -21.69 4.79 -10.63
C GLY A 37 -20.83 5.11 -11.86
N GLY A 38 -19.50 5.09 -11.70
CA GLY A 38 -18.54 5.31 -12.77
C GLY A 38 -18.66 4.27 -13.88
N PHE A 39 -18.80 2.99 -13.51
CA PHE A 39 -19.04 1.92 -14.47
C PHE A 39 -20.36 2.08 -15.24
N VAL A 40 -21.46 2.39 -14.55
CA VAL A 40 -22.77 2.59 -15.19
C VAL A 40 -22.71 3.75 -16.19
N VAL A 41 -22.14 4.90 -15.80
CA VAL A 41 -21.99 6.06 -16.70
C VAL A 41 -21.11 5.73 -17.90
N ALA A 42 -20.01 5.02 -17.69
CA ALA A 42 -19.11 4.61 -18.76
C ALA A 42 -19.81 3.71 -19.79
N PHE A 43 -20.52 2.66 -19.33
CA PHE A 43 -21.25 1.74 -20.20
C PHE A 43 -22.39 2.41 -20.96
N VAL A 44 -23.09 3.38 -20.35
CA VAL A 44 -24.17 4.14 -21.00
C VAL A 44 -23.64 5.08 -22.09
N LYS A 45 -22.51 5.75 -21.86
CA LYS A 45 -21.93 6.72 -22.81
C LYS A 45 -21.17 6.05 -23.96
N GLY A 46 -20.54 4.91 -23.73
CA GLY A 46 -19.77 4.25 -24.78
C GLY A 46 -19.23 2.89 -24.36
N TRP A 47 -19.90 1.82 -24.81
CA TRP A 47 -19.53 0.45 -24.46
C TRP A 47 -18.14 0.03 -24.99
N LEU A 48 -17.74 0.49 -26.19
CA LEU A 48 -16.44 0.15 -26.78
C LEU A 48 -15.26 0.72 -25.99
N LEU A 49 -15.34 1.99 -25.58
CA LEU A 49 -14.26 2.63 -24.82
C LEU A 49 -14.20 2.07 -23.39
N SER A 50 -15.36 1.79 -22.80
CA SER A 50 -15.48 1.19 -21.46
C SER A 50 -14.87 -0.20 -21.39
N LEU A 51 -15.02 -1.02 -22.45
CA LEU A 51 -14.40 -2.35 -22.52
C LEU A 51 -12.87 -2.28 -22.56
N VAL A 52 -12.30 -1.32 -23.31
CA VAL A 52 -10.84 -1.14 -23.35
C VAL A 52 -10.32 -0.71 -21.99
N MET A 53 -11.03 0.17 -21.29
CA MET A 53 -10.67 0.58 -19.94
C MET A 53 -10.82 -0.55 -18.92
N LEU A 54 -11.88 -1.37 -19.02
CA LEU A 54 -12.05 -2.57 -18.20
C LEU A 54 -10.88 -3.55 -18.40
N ALA A 55 -10.37 -3.70 -19.62
CA ALA A 55 -9.22 -4.55 -19.91
C ALA A 55 -7.90 -4.02 -19.31
N CYS A 56 -7.79 -2.72 -19.03
CA CYS A 56 -6.63 -2.13 -18.36
C CYS A 56 -6.63 -2.33 -16.83
N ILE A 57 -7.78 -2.65 -16.21
CA ILE A 57 -7.89 -2.82 -14.76
C ILE A 57 -7.13 -4.05 -14.24
N PRO A 58 -7.29 -5.28 -14.79
CA PRO A 58 -6.59 -6.46 -14.29
C PRO A 58 -5.05 -6.32 -14.30
N PRO A 59 -4.40 -5.80 -15.36
CA PRO A 59 -2.95 -5.55 -15.34
C PRO A 59 -2.50 -4.62 -14.21
N VAL A 60 -3.25 -3.54 -13.94
CA VAL A 60 -2.94 -2.59 -12.86
C VAL A 60 -3.10 -3.26 -11.51
N VAL A 61 -4.18 -4.02 -11.30
CA VAL A 61 -4.45 -4.75 -10.05
C VAL A 61 -3.40 -5.82 -9.80
N ILE A 62 -2.99 -6.58 -10.82
CA ILE A 62 -1.95 -7.60 -10.71
C ILE A 62 -0.60 -6.96 -10.36
N ALA A 63 -0.23 -5.88 -11.04
CA ALA A 63 1.02 -5.17 -10.76
C ALA A 63 1.02 -4.57 -9.34
N GLY A 64 -0.07 -3.91 -8.94
CA GLY A 64 -0.23 -3.36 -7.59
C GLY A 64 -0.21 -4.44 -6.52
N GLY A 65 -0.92 -5.55 -6.73
CA GLY A 65 -0.95 -6.70 -5.82
C GLY A 65 0.40 -7.40 -5.68
N ALA A 66 1.14 -7.55 -6.79
CA ALA A 66 2.49 -8.11 -6.76
C ALA A 66 3.46 -7.22 -5.95
N VAL A 67 3.43 -5.91 -6.19
CA VAL A 67 4.25 -4.94 -5.44
C VAL A 67 3.87 -4.93 -3.96
N ALA A 68 2.58 -4.90 -3.63
CA ALA A 68 2.10 -4.93 -2.25
C ALA A 68 2.55 -6.20 -1.52
N LYS A 69 2.48 -7.37 -2.18
CA LYS A 69 2.92 -8.64 -1.60
C LYS A 69 4.44 -8.67 -1.36
N VAL A 70 5.22 -8.18 -2.33
CA VAL A 70 6.68 -8.10 -2.20
C VAL A 70 7.05 -7.15 -1.07
N LEU A 71 6.44 -5.97 -1.02
CA LEU A 71 6.69 -4.97 0.02
C LEU A 71 6.34 -5.51 1.42
N SER A 72 5.16 -6.11 1.57
CA SER A 72 4.74 -6.73 2.83
C SER A 72 5.71 -7.82 3.30
N THR A 73 6.20 -8.65 2.37
CA THR A 73 7.18 -9.70 2.69
C THR A 73 8.52 -9.14 3.13
N ILE A 74 9.02 -8.08 2.47
CA ILE A 74 10.30 -7.47 2.82
C ILE A 74 10.18 -6.72 4.15
N SER A 75 9.09 -5.97 4.35
CA SER A 75 8.82 -5.24 5.59
C SER A 75 8.74 -6.19 6.79
N SER A 76 8.06 -7.33 6.64
CA SER A 76 8.01 -8.38 7.67
C SER A 76 9.40 -8.92 8.04
N LYS A 77 10.28 -9.16 7.06
CA LYS A 77 11.68 -9.59 7.31
C LYS A 77 12.52 -8.50 7.96
N GLY A 78 12.28 -7.24 7.61
CA GLY A 78 12.90 -6.08 8.24
C GLY A 78 12.53 -6.01 9.72
N GLN A 79 11.23 -6.16 10.01
CA GLN A 79 10.69 -6.17 11.38
C GLN A 79 11.25 -7.34 12.21
N GLU A 80 11.37 -8.53 11.63
CA GLU A 80 11.97 -9.70 12.30
C GLU A 80 13.43 -9.45 12.69
N SER A 81 14.24 -8.95 11.74
CA SER A 81 15.65 -8.63 12.00
C SER A 81 15.82 -7.51 13.05
N TYR A 82 14.87 -6.58 13.09
CA TYR A 82 14.84 -5.52 14.09
C TYR A 82 14.43 -6.05 15.47
N SER A 83 13.48 -7.00 15.50
CA SER A 83 13.07 -7.69 16.73
C SER A 83 14.21 -8.50 17.35
N ASP A 84 15.03 -9.16 16.53
CA ASP A 84 16.21 -9.89 17.02
C ASP A 84 17.21 -8.93 17.72
N ALA A 85 17.46 -7.76 17.13
CA ALA A 85 18.31 -6.74 17.75
C ALA A 85 17.70 -6.21 19.05
N ALA A 86 16.38 -5.97 19.07
CA ALA A 86 15.66 -5.54 20.27
C ALA A 86 15.75 -6.57 21.40
N ASN A 87 15.61 -7.87 21.09
CA ASN A 87 15.73 -8.95 22.07
C ASN A 87 17.11 -8.98 22.73
N VAL A 88 18.19 -8.76 21.96
CA VAL A 88 19.56 -8.67 22.52
C VAL A 88 19.71 -7.50 23.47
N VAL A 89 19.12 -6.34 23.13
CA VAL A 89 19.12 -5.16 24.00
C VAL A 89 18.32 -5.46 25.27
N GLU A 90 17.14 -6.06 25.15
CA GLU A 90 16.27 -6.39 26.27
C GLU A 90 16.95 -7.36 27.24
N GLN A 91 17.64 -8.39 26.73
CA GLN A 91 18.41 -9.33 27.55
C GLN A 91 19.60 -8.66 28.24
N THR A 92 20.31 -7.77 27.53
CA THR A 92 21.48 -7.06 28.05
C THR A 92 21.08 -6.07 29.15
N ILE A 93 20.03 -5.27 28.93
CA ILE A 93 19.51 -4.30 29.90
C ILE A 93 18.85 -5.02 31.07
N GLY A 94 18.06 -6.06 30.81
CA GLY A 94 17.39 -6.85 31.85
C GLY A 94 18.36 -7.50 32.83
N SER A 95 19.56 -7.88 32.35
CA SER A 95 20.63 -8.48 33.16
C SER A 95 21.88 -7.61 33.27
N ILE A 96 21.73 -6.27 33.30
CA ILE A 96 22.85 -5.34 33.21
C ILE A 96 23.92 -5.54 34.30
N LYS A 97 23.51 -5.90 35.51
CA LYS A 97 24.44 -6.19 36.62
C LYS A 97 25.36 -7.37 36.29
N THR A 98 24.82 -8.43 35.69
CA THR A 98 25.58 -9.61 35.27
C THR A 98 26.53 -9.27 34.14
N VAL A 99 26.08 -8.51 33.13
CA VAL A 99 26.91 -8.10 31.99
C VAL A 99 28.09 -7.24 32.46
N ALA A 100 27.86 -6.29 33.38
CA ALA A 100 28.89 -5.46 33.96
C ALA A 100 29.89 -6.27 34.82
N SER A 101 29.40 -7.23 35.62
CA SER A 101 30.27 -8.10 36.44
C SER A 101 31.20 -8.99 35.61
N PHE A 102 30.78 -9.41 34.43
CA PHE A 102 31.62 -10.20 33.50
C PHE A 102 32.38 -9.34 32.47
N ASN A 103 32.29 -8.00 32.55
CA ASN A 103 32.87 -7.06 31.58
C ASN A 103 32.44 -7.34 30.12
N GLY A 104 31.22 -7.86 29.94
CA GLY A 104 30.68 -8.34 28.66
C GLY A 104 30.07 -7.24 27.77
N GLU A 105 30.16 -5.98 28.16
CA GLU A 105 29.53 -4.84 27.47
C GLU A 105 29.98 -4.73 26.01
N LYS A 106 31.29 -4.91 25.75
CA LYS A 106 31.83 -4.87 24.38
C LYS A 106 31.28 -5.98 23.49
N GLN A 107 31.03 -7.16 24.06
CA GLN A 107 30.47 -8.29 23.33
C GLN A 107 29.01 -8.01 22.96
N ALA A 108 28.20 -7.55 23.92
CA ALA A 108 26.80 -7.17 23.68
C ALA A 108 26.66 -6.08 22.62
N ILE A 109 27.53 -5.06 22.64
CA ILE A 109 27.58 -4.01 21.60
C ILE A 109 27.95 -4.60 20.22
N GLY A 110 28.88 -5.55 20.17
CA GLY A 110 29.26 -6.24 18.94
C GLY A 110 28.11 -7.04 18.34
N ASP A 111 27.39 -7.79 19.16
CA ASP A 111 26.24 -8.59 18.75
C ASP A 111 25.09 -7.71 18.26
N TYR A 112 24.81 -6.61 18.97
CA TYR A 112 23.82 -5.62 18.54
C TYR A 112 24.19 -4.98 17.20
N ASN A 113 25.44 -4.53 17.02
CA ASN A 113 25.90 -3.94 15.76
C ASN A 113 25.77 -4.90 14.58
N LYS A 114 26.04 -6.19 14.80
CA LYS A 114 25.90 -7.22 13.77
C LYS A 114 24.44 -7.37 13.32
N LEU A 115 23.50 -7.41 14.27
CA LEU A 115 22.06 -7.55 14.00
C LEU A 115 21.48 -6.28 13.35
N ILE A 116 21.83 -5.09 13.87
CA ILE A 116 21.38 -3.83 13.28
C ILE A 116 21.90 -3.62 11.86
N ASN A 117 23.15 -3.98 11.58
CA ASN A 117 23.69 -3.85 10.23
C ASN A 117 22.98 -4.79 9.23
N LYS A 118 22.57 -5.98 9.69
CA LYS A 118 21.73 -6.89 8.91
C LYS A 118 20.35 -6.27 8.64
N ALA A 119 19.70 -5.70 9.65
CA ALA A 119 18.42 -5.01 9.50
C ALA A 119 18.53 -3.82 8.51
N TYR A 120 19.57 -2.98 8.65
CA TYR A 120 19.83 -1.85 7.77
C TYR A 120 19.92 -2.27 6.30
N LYS A 121 20.70 -3.33 5.99
CA LYS A 121 20.81 -3.84 4.61
C LYS A 121 19.48 -4.34 4.06
N THR A 122 18.63 -4.94 4.89
CA THR A 122 17.28 -5.37 4.50
C THR A 122 16.39 -4.17 4.19
N THR A 123 16.39 -3.14 5.04
CA THR A 123 15.63 -1.91 4.84
C THR A 123 16.07 -1.13 3.59
N VAL A 124 17.37 -1.10 3.28
CA VAL A 124 17.85 -0.46 2.04
C VAL A 124 17.31 -1.19 0.80
N LYS A 125 17.29 -2.53 0.82
CA LYS A 125 16.68 -3.33 -0.26
C LYS A 125 15.17 -3.13 -0.34
N GLU A 126 14.50 -2.97 0.80
CA GLU A 126 13.07 -2.63 0.87
C GLU A 126 12.79 -1.29 0.19
N GLY A 127 13.57 -0.26 0.49
CA GLY A 127 13.43 1.07 -0.13
C GLY A 127 13.58 1.01 -1.65
N LEU A 128 14.58 0.27 -2.14
CA LEU A 128 14.77 0.07 -3.59
C LEU A 128 13.62 -0.71 -4.23
N ALA A 129 13.17 -1.79 -3.60
CA ALA A 129 12.05 -2.60 -4.09
C ALA A 129 10.73 -1.80 -4.09
N ASN A 130 10.51 -0.97 -3.08
CA ASN A 130 9.36 -0.09 -2.98
C ASN A 130 9.40 0.99 -4.08
N GLY A 131 10.54 1.66 -4.26
CA GLY A 131 10.72 2.66 -5.31
C GLY A 131 10.48 2.08 -6.71
N PHE A 132 11.09 0.93 -7.01
CA PHE A 132 10.90 0.26 -8.30
C PHE A 132 9.47 -0.27 -8.49
N GLY A 133 8.87 -0.81 -7.43
CA GLY A 133 7.50 -1.30 -7.45
C GLY A 133 6.49 -0.19 -7.69
N MET A 134 6.56 0.89 -6.92
CA MET A 134 5.68 2.05 -7.06
C MET A 134 5.88 2.73 -8.43
N GLY A 135 7.12 2.87 -8.88
CA GLY A 135 7.43 3.36 -10.22
C GLY A 135 6.83 2.50 -11.34
N SER A 136 6.88 1.18 -11.19
CA SER A 136 6.28 0.24 -12.16
C SER A 136 4.75 0.37 -12.22
N VAL A 137 4.09 0.58 -11.08
CA VAL A 137 2.63 0.80 -11.01
C VAL A 137 2.26 2.11 -11.70
N PHE A 138 2.97 3.21 -11.40
CA PHE A 138 2.73 4.50 -12.06
C PHE A 138 2.96 4.43 -13.57
N PHE A 139 4.00 3.70 -14.01
CA PHE A 139 4.27 3.52 -15.43
C PHE A 139 3.11 2.83 -16.17
N ILE A 140 2.56 1.74 -15.59
CA ILE A 140 1.41 1.02 -16.16
C ILE A 140 0.16 1.91 -16.15
N PHE A 141 -0.02 2.69 -15.08
CA PHE A 141 -1.13 3.64 -14.95
C PHE A 141 -1.09 4.66 -16.09
N PHE A 142 -0.01 5.43 -16.22
CA PHE A 142 0.15 6.43 -17.29
C PHE A 142 0.09 5.83 -18.70
N SER A 143 0.65 4.63 -18.89
CA SER A 143 0.55 3.91 -20.18
C SER A 143 -0.90 3.58 -20.54
N SER A 144 -1.71 3.19 -19.54
CA SER A 144 -3.14 2.93 -19.72
C SER A 144 -3.91 4.21 -20.09
N TYR A 145 -3.57 5.36 -19.50
CA TYR A 145 -4.14 6.66 -19.92
C TYR A 145 -3.78 7.01 -21.36
N GLY A 146 -2.52 6.79 -21.75
CA GLY A 146 -2.08 7.03 -23.13
C GLY A 146 -2.89 6.20 -24.13
N LEU A 147 -3.09 4.91 -23.84
CA LEU A 147 -3.94 4.02 -24.64
C LEU A 147 -5.40 4.49 -24.66
N ALA A 148 -5.94 4.96 -23.53
CA ALA A 148 -7.30 5.48 -23.42
C ALA A 148 -7.54 6.66 -24.37
N ILE A 149 -6.62 7.63 -24.34
CA ILE A 149 -6.72 8.86 -25.13
C ILE A 149 -6.51 8.54 -26.61
N TRP A 150 -5.54 7.69 -26.96
CA TRP A 150 -5.28 7.29 -28.34
C TRP A 150 -6.47 6.54 -28.96
N TYR A 151 -7.01 5.54 -28.24
CA TYR A 151 -8.15 4.77 -28.72
C TYR A 151 -9.44 5.62 -28.74
N GLY A 152 -9.63 6.48 -27.74
CA GLY A 152 -10.70 7.48 -27.71
C GLY A 152 -10.66 8.41 -28.91
N GLY A 153 -9.48 8.92 -29.28
CA GLY A 153 -9.27 9.74 -30.48
C GLY A 153 -9.63 9.00 -31.77
N LYS A 154 -9.24 7.72 -31.89
CA LYS A 154 -9.61 6.88 -33.04
C LYS A 154 -11.13 6.65 -33.13
N LEU A 155 -11.82 6.52 -31.99
CA LEU A 155 -13.27 6.35 -31.92
C LEU A 155 -14.02 7.61 -32.36
N ILE A 156 -13.52 8.80 -32.02
CA ILE A 156 -14.07 10.09 -32.48
C ILE A 156 -14.04 10.15 -34.01
N LEU A 157 -12.90 9.80 -34.62
CA LEU A 157 -12.71 9.85 -36.07
C LEU A 157 -13.50 8.79 -36.84
N THR A 158 -13.69 7.59 -36.28
CA THR A 158 -14.25 6.44 -37.02
C THR A 158 -15.74 6.23 -36.77
N LYS A 159 -16.24 6.54 -35.57
CA LYS A 159 -17.61 6.25 -35.13
C LYS A 159 -18.41 7.47 -34.68
N GLY A 160 -17.86 8.68 -34.83
CA GLY A 160 -18.58 9.92 -34.51
C GLY A 160 -18.82 10.15 -33.02
N TYR A 161 -18.01 9.56 -32.14
CA TYR A 161 -18.04 9.90 -30.71
C TYR A 161 -17.73 11.38 -30.52
N THR A 162 -18.43 12.04 -29.60
CA THR A 162 -18.11 13.42 -29.24
C THR A 162 -16.93 13.44 -28.28
N GLY A 163 -16.00 14.40 -28.41
CA GLY A 163 -14.86 14.53 -27.49
C GLY A 163 -15.28 14.64 -26.01
N GLY A 164 -16.43 15.26 -25.75
CA GLY A 164 -17.03 15.31 -24.41
C GLY A 164 -17.44 13.95 -23.85
N GLU A 165 -17.85 13.00 -24.69
CA GLU A 165 -18.21 11.64 -24.26
C GLU A 165 -16.95 10.84 -23.88
N VAL A 166 -15.88 10.97 -24.68
CA VAL A 166 -14.59 10.32 -24.39
C VAL A 166 -13.99 10.83 -23.08
N ILE A 167 -13.99 12.15 -22.88
CA ILE A 167 -13.52 12.77 -21.63
C ILE A 167 -14.42 12.34 -20.46
N SER A 168 -15.74 12.34 -20.63
CA SER A 168 -16.67 11.90 -19.58
C SER A 168 -16.45 10.45 -19.17
N ILE A 169 -16.22 9.54 -20.12
CA ILE A 169 -15.93 8.12 -19.85
C ILE A 169 -14.58 7.98 -19.14
N LEU A 170 -13.56 8.71 -19.58
CA LEU A 170 -12.23 8.68 -18.97
C LEU A 170 -12.26 9.19 -17.52
N PHE A 171 -12.95 10.31 -17.26
CA PHE A 171 -13.13 10.84 -15.91
C PHE A 171 -14.01 9.94 -15.04
N ALA A 172 -15.10 9.38 -15.57
CA ALA A 172 -15.96 8.46 -14.80
C ALA A 172 -15.20 7.21 -14.33
N ILE A 173 -14.33 6.67 -15.17
CA ILE A 173 -13.50 5.50 -14.83
C ILE A 173 -12.35 5.89 -13.92
N MET A 174 -11.73 7.05 -14.12
CA MET A 174 -10.68 7.56 -13.23
C MET A 174 -11.23 7.80 -11.83
N THR A 175 -12.36 8.50 -11.71
CA THR A 175 -13.03 8.75 -10.44
C THR A 175 -13.57 7.46 -9.82
N GLY A 176 -13.96 6.47 -10.63
CA GLY A 176 -14.34 5.14 -10.16
C GLY A 176 -13.17 4.25 -9.74
N ALA A 177 -11.95 4.53 -10.21
CA ALA A 177 -10.74 3.75 -9.90
C ALA A 177 -9.91 4.33 -8.74
N MET A 178 -10.12 5.61 -8.38
CA MET A 178 -9.58 6.24 -7.17
C MET A 178 -10.38 5.86 -5.93
#